data_AF-A0A6P5C9J2-F1
#
_entry.id   AF-A0A6P5C9J2-F1
#
_cell.length_a   1.000
_cell.length_b   1.000
_cell.length_c   1.000
_cell.angle_alpha   90.00
_cell.angle_beta   90.00
_cell.angle_gamma   90.00
#
_symmetry.space_group_name_H-M   'P 1'
#
loop_
_entity.id
_entity.type
_entity.pdbx_description
1 polymer ?
#
loop_
_entity_poly.entity_id
_entity_poly.type
_entity_poly.pdbx_seq_one_letter_code
_entity_poly.pdbx_strand_id
1 'polypeptide(L)' 'MDEGKMDENEWRYHGEGNKSLVVAHAQRCVVLRFLKFPPNRKKTSEEIFQHLQNIVDFGKNVMKEFLGENYVHCGVSDVF' A
#
# COMPACT_ATOMS: atom_id res chain seq x y z
N MET A 1 15.08 -13.58 14.18
CA MET A 1 13.66 -13.22 14.11
C MET A 1 13.13 -14.09 13.00
N ASP A 2 12.34 -15.12 13.29
CA ASP A 2 11.68 -15.86 12.22
C ASP A 2 10.91 -14.83 11.40
N GLU A 3 11.30 -14.64 10.14
CA GLU A 3 10.52 -13.87 9.18
C GLU A 3 9.18 -14.60 9.08
N GLY A 4 8.22 -14.15 9.89
CA GLY A 4 6.93 -14.78 10.06
C GLY A 4 6.33 -15.03 8.69
N LYS A 5 6.31 -16.30 8.29
CA LYS A 5 5.84 -16.73 6.98
C LYS A 5 4.42 -16.20 6.81
N MET A 6 4.23 -15.28 5.86
CA MET A 6 2.89 -14.79 5.51
C MET A 6 2.07 -15.97 5.00
N ASP A 7 0.92 -16.25 5.62
CA ASP A 7 -0.02 -17.26 5.12
C ASP A 7 -0.91 -16.64 4.05
N GLU A 8 -0.84 -17.19 2.84
CA GLU A 8 -1.65 -16.75 1.70
C GLU A 8 -3.16 -16.85 1.96
N ASN A 9 -3.59 -17.79 2.82
CA ASN A 9 -5.00 -17.99 3.15
C ASN A 9 -5.57 -16.89 4.07
N GLU A 10 -4.68 -16.12 4.72
CA GLU A 10 -5.07 -14.99 5.56
C GLU A 10 -5.37 -13.72 4.77
N TRP A 11 -5.04 -13.66 3.48
CA TRP A 11 -5.25 -12.47 2.65
C TRP A 11 -6.34 -12.70 1.61
N ARG A 12 -7.30 -11.77 1.56
CA ARG A 12 -8.44 -11.85 0.64
C ARG A 12 -8.49 -10.64 -0.26
N TYR A 13 -8.98 -10.83 -1.49
CA TYR A 13 -9.27 -9.73 -2.40
C TYR A 13 -10.18 -8.71 -1.74
N HIS A 14 -9.78 -7.44 -1.77
CA HIS A 14 -10.57 -6.33 -1.23
C HIS A 14 -11.10 -5.42 -2.34
N GLY A 15 -10.27 -5.13 -3.34
CA GLY A 15 -10.66 -4.28 -4.47
C GLY A 15 -9.49 -3.99 -5.39
N GLU A 16 -9.78 -3.52 -6.60
CA GLU A 16 -8.76 -3.07 -7.55
C GLU A 16 -9.18 -1.83 -8.33
N GLY A 17 -8.19 -1.01 -8.66
CA GLY A 17 -8.30 0.02 -9.68
C GLY A 17 -7.43 -0.32 -10.89
N ASN A 18 -7.32 0.62 -11.82
CA ASN A 18 -6.47 0.45 -13.01
C ASN A 18 -4.95 0.47 -12.67
N LYS A 19 -4.54 1.15 -11.59
CA LYS A 19 -3.12 1.30 -11.19
C LYS A 19 -2.70 0.46 -9.98
N SER A 20 -3.64 -0.10 -9.21
CA SER A 20 -3.32 -0.85 -7.99
C SER A 20 -4.34 -1.92 -7.66
N LEU A 21 -3.89 -2.98 -6.99
CA LEU A 21 -4.70 -4.06 -6.39
C LEU A 21 -4.59 -3.98 -4.86
N VAL A 22 -5.69 -4.25 -4.15
CA VAL A 22 -5.74 -4.25 -2.68
C VAL A 22 -6.20 -5.61 -2.17
N VAL A 23 -5.47 -6.14 -1.20
CA VAL A 23 -5.86 -7.31 -0.41
C VAL A 23 -5.99 -6.92 1.07
N ALA A 24 -6.96 -7.51 1.75
CA ALA A 24 -7.20 -7.29 3.17
C ALA A 24 -6.85 -8.55 3.96
N HIS A 25 -6.27 -8.36 5.15
CA HIS A 25 -6.02 -9.46 6.06
C HIS A 25 -7.34 -9.89 6.73
N ALA A 26 -7.57 -11.19 6.87
CA ALA A 26 -8.84 -11.74 7.37
C ALA A 26 -9.04 -11.45 8.86
N GLN A 27 -7.97 -11.47 9.66
CA GLN A 27 -8.01 -11.24 11.11
C GLN A 27 -7.58 -9.83 11.57
N ARG A 28 -6.65 -9.18 10.87
CA ARG A 28 -6.08 -7.88 11.23
C ARG A 28 -6.74 -6.79 10.39
N CYS A 29 -7.02 -5.63 10.97
CA CYS A 29 -7.53 -4.47 10.24
C CYS A 29 -6.39 -3.80 9.44
N VAL A 30 -5.83 -4.49 8.46
CA VAL A 30 -4.76 -3.99 7.59
C VAL A 30 -4.98 -4.45 6.15
N VAL A 31 -4.49 -3.63 5.23
CA VAL A 31 -4.52 -3.92 3.79
C VAL A 31 -3.12 -3.80 3.19
N LEU A 32 -2.84 -4.59 2.15
CA LEU A 32 -1.67 -4.41 1.29
C LEU A 32 -2.13 -3.90 -0.07
N ARG A 33 -1.45 -2.87 -0.57
CA ARG A 33 -1.74 -2.24 -1.86
C ARG A 33 -0.57 -2.46 -2.83
N PHE A 34 -0.79 -3.28 -3.84
CA PHE A 34 0.19 -3.61 -4.88
C PHE A 34 0.05 -2.70 -6.09
N LEU A 35 1.16 -2.34 -6.73
CA LEU A 35 1.19 -1.60 -7.99
C LEU A 35 0.92 -2.54 -9.17
N LYS A 36 0.15 -2.05 -10.15
CA LYS A 36 -0.08 -2.74 -11.44
C LYS A 36 0.78 -2.10 -12.51
N PHE A 37 1.48 -2.92 -13.28
CA PHE A 37 2.29 -2.49 -14.41
C PHE A 37 1.84 -3.18 -15.71
N PRO A 38 1.84 -2.47 -16.85
CA PRO A 38 1.66 -3.11 -18.15
C PRO A 38 2.77 -4.14 -18.41
N PRO A 39 2.50 -5.24 -19.12
CA PRO A 39 3.50 -6.28 -19.39
C PRO A 39 4.80 -5.77 -20.04
N ASN A 40 4.69 -4.71 -20.84
CA ASN A 40 5.80 -4.14 -21.61
C ASN A 40 6.60 -3.07 -20.84
N ARG A 41 6.26 -2.79 -19.58
CA ARG A 41 6.94 -1.79 -18.75
C ARG A 41 7.47 -2.45 -17.49
N LYS A 42 8.70 -2.96 -17.56
CA LYS A 42 9.45 -3.38 -16.37
C LYS A 42 10.03 -2.14 -15.71
N LYS A 43 9.67 -1.90 -14.45
CA LYS A 43 10.37 -0.97 -13.57
C LYS A 43 11.39 -1.74 -12.74
N THR A 44 12.48 -1.08 -12.35
CA THR A 44 13.43 -1.70 -11.42
C THR A 44 12.84 -1.72 -10.00
N SER A 45 13.42 -2.56 -9.14
CA SER A 45 13.07 -2.61 -7.71
C SER A 45 13.20 -1.24 -7.04
N GLU A 46 14.23 -0.49 -7.38
CA GLU A 46 14.54 0.83 -6.81
C GLU A 46 13.49 1.86 -7.25
N GLU A 47 13.10 1.84 -8.52
CA GLU A 47 12.05 2.72 -9.04
C GLU A 47 10.69 2.42 -8.38
N ILE A 48 10.38 1.15 -8.12
CA ILE A 48 9.16 0.73 -7.43
C ILE A 48 9.18 1.20 -5.98
N PHE A 49 10.30 0.98 -5.28
CA PHE A 49 10.48 1.41 -3.90
C PHE A 49 10.34 2.93 -3.77
N GLN A 50 11.03 3.69 -4.63
CA GLN A 50 10.93 5.15 -4.64
C GLN A 50 9.50 5.62 -4.95
N HIS A 51 8.80 4.95 -5.87
CA HIS A 51 7.42 5.29 -6.19
C HIS A 51 6.49 5.08 -4.99
N LEU A 52 6.64 3.98 -4.25
CA LEU A 52 5.87 3.72 -3.03
C LEU A 52 6.18 4.77 -1.95
N GLN A 53 7.46 5.11 -1.75
CA GLN A 53 7.86 6.14 -0.81
C GLN A 53 7.27 7.51 -1.17
N ASN A 54 7.32 7.89 -2.44
CA ASN A 54 6.73 9.14 -2.92
C ASN A 54 5.22 9.22 -2.67
N ILE A 55 4.48 8.11 -2.77
CA ILE A 55 3.04 8.06 -2.45
C ILE A 55 2.82 8.38 -0.97
N VAL A 56 3.62 7.79 -0.08
CA VAL A 56 3.54 8.02 1.36
C VAL A 56 3.91 9.48 1.70
N ASP A 57 5.00 9.98 1.13
CA ASP A 57 5.49 11.33 1.39
C ASP A 57 4.53 12.40 0.87
N PHE A 58 3.93 12.19 -0.30
CA PHE A 58 2.89 13.09 -0.83
C PHE A 58 1.66 13.13 0.08
N GLY A 59 1.23 11.96 0.56
CA GLY A 59 0.12 11.88 1.51
C GLY A 59 0.41 12.63 2.82
N LYS A 60 1.60 12.42 3.39
CA LYS A 60 2.03 13.01 4.66
C LYS A 60 2.31 14.50 4.58
N ASN A 61 3.04 14.95 3.56
CA ASN A 61 3.60 16.30 3.50
C ASN A 61 2.76 17.26 2.66
N VAL A 62 1.78 16.75 1.89
CA VAL A 62 0.93 17.58 1.03
C VAL A 62 -0.52 17.37 1.40
N MET A 63 -1.04 16.14 1.29
CA MET A 63 -2.48 15.91 1.43
C MET A 63 -3.01 16.14 2.84
N LYS A 64 -2.21 15.87 3.88
CA LYS A 64 -2.59 16.18 5.27
C LYS A 64 -2.80 17.68 5.51
N GLU A 65 -2.02 18.55 4.87
CA GLU A 65 -2.20 20.01 5.00
C GLU A 65 -3.52 20.47 4.37
N PHE A 66 -3.91 19.85 3.26
CA PHE A 66 -5.13 20.22 2.55
C PHE A 66 -6.42 19.59 3.12
N LEU A 67 -6.33 18.34 3.56
CA LEU A 67 -7.50 17.55 3.95
C LEU A 67 -7.62 17.32 5.46
N GLY A 68 -6.57 17.60 6.22
CA GLY A 68 -6.49 17.41 7.66
C GLY A 68 -5.88 16.07 8.05
N GLU A 69 -5.18 16.07 9.20
CA GLU A 69 -4.42 14.91 9.69
C GLU A 69 -5.28 13.69 10.02
N ASN A 70 -6.53 13.91 10.44
CA ASN A 70 -7.47 12.85 10.81
C ASN A 70 -8.11 12.13 9.62
N TYR A 71 -7.95 12.67 8.40
CA TYR A 71 -8.64 12.17 7.21
C TYR A 71 -7.68 11.51 6.20
N VAL A 72 -6.37 11.61 6.43
CA VAL A 72 -5.34 11.11 5.52
C VAL A 72 -4.43 10.14 6.26
N HIS A 73 -4.60 8.85 5.97
CA HIS A 73 -3.78 7.76 6.50
C HIS A 73 -2.84 7.27 5.41
N CYS A 74 -1.54 7.39 5.65
CA CYS A 74 -0.49 7.13 4.66
C CYS A 74 0.64 6.37 5.34
N GLY A 75 0.46 5.06 5.54
CA GLY A 75 1.47 4.25 6.23
C GLY A 75 1.07 2.79 6.50
N VAL A 76 2.06 2.06 7.02
CA VAL A 76 2.09 0.60 7.30
C VAL A 76 1.52 0.25 8.69
N SER A 77 1.18 1.26 9.51
CA SER A 77 0.72 1.06 10.89
C SER A 77 -0.31 2.11 11.36
N ASP A 78 -1.12 2.65 10.44
CA ASP A 78 -2.29 3.42 10.86
C ASP A 78 -3.42 2.42 11.11
N VAL A 79 -3.55 2.02 12.38
CA VAL A 79 -4.62 1.17 12.91
C VAL A 79 -5.96 1.88 12.69
N PHE A 80 -6.91 1.18 12.05
CA PHE A 80 -8.31 1.61 11.96
C PHE A 80 -8.99 1.59 13.33
#